data_AF-A0A524QEH7-F1
#
_entry.id   AF-A0A524QEH7-F1
#
_cell.length_a   1.000
_cell.length_b   1.000
_cell.length_c   1.000
_cell.angle_alpha   90.00
_cell.angle_beta   90.00
_cell.angle_gamma   90.00
#
_symmetry.space_group_name_H-M   'P 1'
#
loop_
_entity.id
_entity.type
_entity.pdbx_description
1 polymer ?
#
loop_
_entity_poly.entity_id
_entity_poly.type
_entity_poly.pdbx_seq_one_letter_code
_entity_poly.pdbx_strand_id
1 'polypeptide(L)'
;MKYGKWLMIMIFTVAADATACVKVSSLFSSDMVLQQNSIIDLFGEADTGERINIVLSWSDSQRVVIAGKTGYWETKIRTPSAGGPHTISFFANDTVILDNILTGEVWFASGQSNMEMALGDIPGSLEENEETFSGEVRFFNVPIQTSEVKQTYPPPGGRWKVCSPETSAEMSAIAFYFARRLHADLKVPVGIIIAAWGGTPAESWMAEDVLKSDSLFKPVYARWAKWRSSLSDDSTLYLTAMRKRESDSISGIKSPVPEIPQSIYMMRRLHRQPSVLYNGMVNPFLRITIKGVIWYQGTSNKEWHTEYEHLFMTLITSWRKAWKSDYLPFYYVQIAPFDYQVPEQAEGIREGQRRAMRLPGTGMVVTMDTGDSTNIHPADKKTPGERLARWALANTYGQYGLAFSGPLLKEYVTEKNTVRLSFLHSSGGLASSDGMPLRNFYLEDISGRFFPAEVCIDGETLLLSSPFVTHPVSVRYAGGNVYNVNFINKDSLPASPFRTHIDDTICTPRYFDASGGDDRNDGLSPLTAWRNIDTINTLKWSAGAEILLKCN
;
A
#
# COMPACT_ATOMS: atom_id res chain seq x y z
N MET A 1 71.00 45.54 33.74
CA MET A 1 69.89 46.00 32.88
C MET A 1 69.56 44.91 31.86
N LYS A 2 68.49 44.14 32.07
CA LYS A 2 67.79 43.39 31.01
C LYS A 2 66.30 43.40 31.35
N TYR A 3 65.58 44.31 30.69
CA TYR A 3 64.12 44.30 30.51
C TYR A 3 63.76 42.99 29.75
N GLY A 4 62.74 42.20 30.06
CA GLY A 4 61.36 42.56 30.37
C GLY A 4 60.51 42.32 29.11
N LYS A 5 59.67 41.27 29.10
CA LYS A 5 58.41 41.11 28.33
C LYS A 5 57.88 39.67 28.47
N TRP A 6 57.00 39.44 29.44
CA TRP A 6 56.10 38.28 29.44
C TRP A 6 54.81 38.72 28.75
N LEU A 7 54.52 38.15 27.59
CA LEU A 7 53.29 38.36 26.84
C LEU A 7 52.22 37.45 27.44
N MET A 8 51.30 38.03 28.22
CA MET A 8 50.16 37.31 28.76
C MET A 8 49.04 37.31 27.70
N ILE A 9 48.88 36.19 27.01
CA ILE A 9 47.78 35.99 26.06
C ILE A 9 46.53 35.67 26.87
N MET A 10 45.64 36.65 27.03
CA MET A 10 44.25 36.39 27.47
C MET A 10 43.51 35.73 26.31
N ILE A 11 43.22 34.43 26.45
CA ILE A 11 42.25 33.73 25.62
C ILE A 11 40.86 34.17 26.12
N PHE A 12 40.23 35.10 25.41
CA PHE A 12 38.79 35.34 25.54
C PHE A 12 38.06 34.16 24.91
N THR A 13 37.63 33.21 25.74
CA THR A 13 36.58 32.26 25.36
C THR A 13 35.29 33.06 25.24
N VAL A 14 34.93 33.43 24.02
CA VAL A 14 33.57 33.85 23.69
C VAL A 14 32.71 32.60 23.88
N ALA A 15 32.01 32.52 25.00
CA ALA A 15 30.90 31.59 25.14
C ALA A 15 29.83 32.04 24.15
N ALA A 16 29.73 31.35 23.01
CA ALA A 16 28.54 31.46 22.19
C ALA A 16 27.41 30.86 23.02
N ASP A 17 26.50 31.69 23.52
CA ASP A 17 25.20 31.24 23.99
C ASP A 17 24.50 30.61 22.80
N ALA A 18 24.65 29.29 22.66
CA ALA A 18 23.83 28.50 21.78
C ALA A 18 22.46 28.37 22.47
N THR A 19 21.59 29.36 22.29
CA THR A 19 20.17 29.21 22.65
C THR A 19 19.57 28.22 21.67
N ALA A 20 19.57 26.93 22.03
CA ALA A 20 18.92 25.92 21.21
C ALA A 20 17.41 25.99 21.46
N CYS A 21 16.69 26.39 20.42
CA CYS A 21 15.25 26.59 20.45
C CYS A 21 14.46 25.29 20.62
N VAL A 22 13.25 25.37 21.17
CA VAL A 22 12.26 24.29 21.07
C VAL A 22 12.05 23.92 19.60
N LYS A 23 12.20 22.64 19.27
CA LYS A 23 11.99 22.06 17.94
C LYS A 23 10.86 21.07 18.00
N VAL A 24 9.81 21.33 17.23
CA VAL A 24 8.74 20.37 17.00
C VAL A 24 9.19 19.41 15.89
N SER A 25 8.86 18.12 16.01
CA SER A 25 9.10 17.15 14.95
C SER A 25 8.57 17.67 13.61
N SER A 26 9.34 17.51 12.52
CA SER A 26 8.97 17.96 11.18
C SER A 26 7.74 17.25 10.59
N LEU A 27 7.24 16.22 11.26
CA LEU A 27 5.92 15.64 11.01
C LEU A 27 4.77 16.64 11.23
N PHE A 28 4.95 17.57 12.16
CA PHE A 28 3.98 18.60 12.49
C PHE A 28 4.45 19.92 11.89
N SER A 29 3.63 20.50 11.02
CA SER A 29 3.86 21.81 10.44
C SER A 29 2.54 22.53 10.27
N SER A 30 2.61 23.83 9.98
CA SER A 30 1.47 24.56 9.45
C SER A 30 0.89 23.87 8.21
N ASP A 31 -0.38 24.16 7.93
CA ASP A 31 -1.14 23.56 6.85
C ASP A 31 -1.37 22.04 6.99
N MET A 32 -1.05 21.40 8.11
CA MET A 32 -1.33 19.96 8.28
C MET A 32 -2.80 19.63 8.53
N VAL A 33 -3.14 18.35 8.37
CA VAL A 33 -4.39 17.75 8.87
C VAL A 33 -4.03 16.76 9.97
N LEU A 34 -4.69 16.88 11.11
CA LEU A 34 -4.61 15.93 12.21
C LEU A 34 -5.83 15.01 12.21
N GLN A 35 -5.64 13.74 12.56
CA GLN A 35 -6.77 12.80 12.69
C GLN A 35 -7.74 13.31 13.75
N GLN A 36 -9.00 13.51 13.38
CA GLN A 36 -10.06 13.96 14.27
C GLN A 36 -10.43 12.91 15.34
N ASN A 37 -11.02 13.37 16.44
CA ASN A 37 -11.55 12.52 17.51
C ASN A 37 -10.56 11.46 18.02
N SER A 38 -9.28 11.81 18.08
CA SER A 38 -8.22 10.87 18.45
C SER A 38 -7.27 11.44 19.50
N ILE A 39 -6.41 10.58 20.03
CA ILE A 39 -5.27 10.96 20.86
C ILE A 39 -4.03 10.89 19.97
N ILE A 40 -3.35 12.02 19.80
CA ILE A 40 -2.11 12.11 19.02
C ILE A 40 -0.93 12.44 19.94
N ASP A 41 0.24 11.92 19.59
CA ASP A 41 1.49 12.19 20.30
C ASP A 41 2.20 13.37 19.63
N LEU A 42 2.26 14.53 20.30
CA LEU A 42 3.15 15.62 19.91
C LEU A 42 4.53 15.36 20.52
N PHE A 43 5.58 15.62 19.77
CA PHE A 43 6.95 15.40 20.24
C PHE A 43 7.97 16.24 19.48
N GLY A 44 9.16 16.32 20.05
CA GLY A 44 10.28 17.03 19.47
C GLY A 44 11.50 17.04 20.38
N GLU A 45 12.33 18.05 20.19
CA GLU A 45 13.58 18.27 20.92
C GLU A 45 13.60 19.67 21.52
N ALA A 46 14.30 19.84 22.63
CA ALA A 46 14.49 21.10 23.35
C ALA A 46 15.69 20.95 24.29
N ASP A 47 16.07 22.02 25.00
CA ASP A 47 17.16 21.93 25.96
C ASP A 47 16.79 21.00 27.13
N THR A 48 17.79 20.30 27.69
CA THR A 48 17.54 19.38 28.81
C THR A 48 16.94 20.12 30.01
N GLY A 49 15.78 19.65 30.48
CA GLY A 49 15.06 20.29 31.58
C GLY A 49 14.26 21.53 31.18
N GLU A 50 14.25 21.90 29.89
CA GLU A 50 13.47 23.03 29.40
C GLU A 50 11.97 22.75 29.57
N ARG A 51 11.25 23.75 30.08
CA ARG A 51 9.80 23.72 30.26
C ARG A 51 9.11 24.27 29.03
N ILE A 52 8.28 23.46 28.40
CA ILE A 52 7.53 23.81 27.18
C ILE A 52 6.05 23.89 27.54
N ASN A 53 5.46 25.07 27.35
CA ASN A 53 4.02 25.29 27.49
C ASN A 53 3.34 25.23 26.12
N ILE A 54 2.40 24.32 25.97
CA ILE A 54 1.71 24.02 24.72
C ILE A 54 0.26 24.47 24.85
N VAL A 55 -0.14 25.38 23.98
CA VAL A 55 -1.48 25.93 23.89
C VAL A 55 -2.15 25.43 22.62
N LEU A 56 -3.35 24.89 22.76
CA LEU A 56 -4.16 24.39 21.66
C LEU A 56 -5.35 25.33 21.51
N SER A 57 -5.59 25.88 20.31
CA SER A 57 -6.73 26.79 20.07
C SER A 57 -8.11 26.20 20.34
N TRP A 58 -8.23 24.88 20.45
CA TRP A 58 -9.49 24.15 20.71
C TRP A 58 -9.60 23.62 22.14
N SER A 59 -8.70 24.00 23.06
CA SER A 59 -8.72 23.54 24.44
C SER A 59 -8.28 24.66 25.39
N ASP A 60 -9.12 24.93 26.40
CA ASP A 60 -8.82 25.89 27.47
C ASP A 60 -7.70 25.41 28.40
N SER A 61 -7.41 24.10 28.40
CA SER A 61 -6.33 23.52 29.20
C SER A 61 -4.99 23.62 28.47
N GLN A 62 -4.03 24.30 29.11
CA GLN A 62 -2.63 24.30 28.68
C GLN A 62 -1.96 22.97 29.03
N ARG A 63 -0.99 22.54 28.21
CA ARG A 63 -0.17 21.37 28.48
C ARG A 63 1.26 21.80 28.74
N VAL A 64 1.81 21.39 29.88
CA VAL A 64 3.21 21.65 30.21
C VAL A 64 3.98 20.34 30.16
N VAL A 65 5.08 20.32 29.41
CA VAL A 65 6.03 19.21 29.36
C VAL A 65 7.43 19.72 29.68
N ILE A 66 8.26 18.87 30.27
CA ILE A 66 9.67 19.15 30.54
C ILE A 66 10.50 18.21 29.66
N ALA A 67 11.43 18.77 28.90
CA ALA A 67 12.33 17.98 28.08
C ALA A 67 13.26 17.12 28.95
N GLY A 68 13.39 15.85 28.56
CA GLY A 68 14.16 14.86 29.31
C GLY A 68 15.67 15.09 29.23
N LYS A 69 16.43 14.17 29.82
CA LYS A 69 17.91 14.21 29.83
C LYS A 69 18.57 14.15 28.46
N THR A 70 17.83 13.72 27.43
CA THR A 70 18.29 13.65 26.04
C THR A 70 17.79 14.84 25.21
N GLY A 71 17.14 15.82 25.83
CA GLY A 71 16.44 16.92 25.14
C GLY A 71 15.10 16.52 24.51
N TYR A 72 14.75 15.23 24.50
CA TYR A 72 13.50 14.74 23.94
C TYR A 72 12.31 15.11 24.83
N TRP A 73 11.23 15.58 24.21
CA TRP A 73 9.95 15.81 24.87
C TRP A 73 8.80 15.19 24.09
N GLU A 74 7.76 14.79 24.80
CA GLU A 74 6.51 14.32 24.20
C GLU A 74 5.30 14.61 25.09
N THR A 75 4.14 14.80 24.46
CA THR A 75 2.87 14.94 25.16
C THR A 75 1.73 14.40 24.31
N LYS A 76 0.66 13.95 24.98
CA LYS A 76 -0.56 13.48 24.33
C LYS A 76 -1.59 14.60 24.29
N ILE A 77 -2.19 14.82 23.12
CA ILE A 77 -3.31 15.75 22.98
C ILE A 77 -4.51 15.04 22.37
N ARG A 78 -5.71 15.50 22.74
CA ARG A 78 -6.95 15.05 22.11
C ARG A 78 -7.33 16.04 21.02
N THR A 79 -7.58 15.54 19.81
CA THR A 79 -8.07 16.34 18.69
C THR A 79 -9.60 16.46 18.73
N PRO A 80 -10.17 17.61 18.34
CA PRO A 80 -11.62 17.79 18.22
C PRO A 80 -12.19 16.98 17.05
N SER A 81 -13.51 17.04 16.89
CA SER A 81 -14.17 16.69 15.64
C SER A 81 -13.68 17.56 14.49
N ALA A 82 -13.86 17.08 13.26
CA ALA A 82 -13.43 17.74 12.04
C ALA A 82 -13.77 19.23 11.99
N GLY A 83 -12.81 20.03 11.49
CA GLY A 83 -12.93 21.47 11.37
C GLY A 83 -11.59 22.18 11.48
N GLY A 84 -11.66 23.48 11.75
CA GLY A 84 -10.51 24.39 11.79
C GLY A 84 -10.85 25.70 11.04
N PRO A 85 -9.84 26.53 10.73
CA PRO A 85 -8.43 26.34 11.06
C PRO A 85 -8.16 26.47 12.57
N HIS A 86 -7.20 25.70 13.03
CA HIS A 86 -6.70 25.70 14.40
C HIS A 86 -5.23 26.15 14.45
N THR A 87 -4.78 26.53 15.64
CA THR A 87 -3.37 26.75 15.96
C THR A 87 -2.90 25.87 17.12
N ILE A 88 -1.61 25.50 17.09
CA ILE A 88 -0.86 24.93 18.22
C ILE A 88 0.35 25.83 18.46
N SER A 89 0.49 26.35 19.68
CA SER A 89 1.61 27.21 20.06
C SER A 89 2.46 26.54 21.13
N PHE A 90 3.77 26.52 20.92
CA PHE A 90 4.77 26.00 21.84
C PHE A 90 5.56 27.20 22.38
N PHE A 91 5.43 27.46 23.67
CA PHE A 91 6.14 28.53 24.37
C PHE A 91 7.21 27.91 25.28
N ALA A 92 8.47 28.17 24.98
CA ALA A 92 9.62 27.76 25.78
C ALA A 92 10.57 28.97 25.90
N ASN A 93 11.89 28.79 25.82
CA ASN A 93 12.81 29.93 25.64
C ASN A 93 12.53 30.67 24.32
N ASP A 94 12.06 29.93 23.32
CA ASP A 94 11.57 30.45 22.03
C ASP A 94 10.09 30.09 21.83
N THR A 95 9.47 30.71 20.83
CA THR A 95 8.07 30.43 20.46
C THR A 95 7.98 29.82 19.07
N VAL A 96 7.32 28.66 18.97
CA VAL A 96 6.94 28.04 17.70
C VAL A 96 5.42 28.02 17.60
N ILE A 97 4.88 28.51 16.50
CA ILE A 97 3.44 28.49 16.22
C ILE A 97 3.22 27.70 14.95
N LEU A 98 2.41 26.65 15.05
CA LEU A 98 1.85 25.93 13.91
C LEU A 98 0.44 26.48 13.68
N ASP A 99 0.21 27.00 12.48
CA ASP A 99 -1.04 27.65 12.09
C ASP A 99 -1.75 26.93 10.96
N ASN A 100 -2.98 27.36 10.70
CA ASN A 100 -3.85 26.77 9.70
C ASN A 100 -3.95 25.24 9.80
N ILE A 101 -4.11 24.68 11.00
CA ILE A 101 -4.23 23.23 11.18
C ILE A 101 -5.69 22.82 11.03
N LEU A 102 -5.96 21.79 10.23
CA LEU A 102 -7.29 21.18 10.18
C LEU A 102 -7.32 19.91 11.02
N THR A 103 -8.51 19.56 11.51
CA THR A 103 -8.80 18.21 11.99
C THR A 103 -9.74 17.53 11.00
N GLY A 104 -9.48 16.25 10.74
CA GLY A 104 -10.20 15.51 9.72
C GLY A 104 -9.72 14.07 9.62
N GLU A 105 -9.74 13.50 8.42
CA GLU A 105 -9.31 12.12 8.17
C GLU A 105 -7.91 12.10 7.59
N VAL A 106 -6.99 11.35 8.20
CA VAL A 106 -5.60 11.25 7.73
C VAL A 106 -5.34 9.85 7.20
N TRP A 107 -4.92 9.73 5.94
CA TRP A 107 -4.60 8.45 5.30
C TRP A 107 -3.15 8.38 4.87
N PHE A 108 -2.59 7.17 4.85
CA PHE A 108 -1.24 6.92 4.36
C PHE A 108 -1.31 6.22 2.99
N ALA A 109 -0.80 6.87 1.95
CA ALA A 109 -0.74 6.34 0.60
C ALA A 109 0.67 5.81 0.31
N SER A 110 0.77 4.56 -0.14
CA SER A 110 2.08 3.94 -0.39
C SER A 110 2.09 2.93 -1.53
N GLY A 111 3.28 2.51 -1.93
CA GLY A 111 3.50 1.56 -3.02
C GLY A 111 4.55 2.06 -4.00
N GLN A 112 4.33 1.79 -5.28
CA GLN A 112 5.30 2.06 -6.34
C GLN A 112 4.76 3.05 -7.39
N SER A 113 5.26 2.97 -8.62
CA SER A 113 5.05 3.96 -9.68
C SER A 113 3.60 4.35 -9.94
N ASN A 114 2.66 3.40 -9.91
CA ASN A 114 1.25 3.73 -10.10
C ASN A 114 0.62 4.51 -8.93
N MET A 115 1.14 4.36 -7.70
CA MET A 115 0.81 5.25 -6.57
C MET A 115 1.58 6.56 -6.64
N GLU A 116 2.84 6.53 -7.07
CA GLU A 116 3.73 7.71 -7.12
C GLU A 116 3.32 8.73 -8.19
N MET A 117 2.81 8.27 -9.33
CA MET A 117 2.48 9.09 -10.50
C MET A 117 1.63 10.30 -10.13
N ALA A 118 2.16 11.48 -10.44
CA ALA A 118 1.60 12.74 -10.01
C ALA A 118 0.38 13.11 -10.85
N LEU A 119 -0.53 13.90 -10.29
CA LEU A 119 -1.73 14.36 -10.99
C LEU A 119 -1.36 15.13 -12.27
N GLY A 120 -0.33 15.99 -12.20
CA GLY A 120 0.16 16.77 -13.34
C GLY A 120 0.76 15.91 -14.47
N ASP A 121 1.12 14.66 -14.20
CA ASP A 121 1.58 13.71 -15.23
C ASP A 121 0.42 13.01 -15.97
N ILE A 122 -0.82 13.23 -15.53
CA ILE A 122 -2.03 12.69 -16.16
C ILE A 122 -2.59 13.72 -17.14
N PRO A 123 -2.65 13.43 -18.46
CA PRO A 123 -3.19 14.37 -19.43
C PRO A 123 -4.63 14.82 -19.11
N GLY A 124 -4.88 16.13 -19.13
CA GLY A 124 -6.19 16.75 -18.93
C GLY A 124 -6.70 16.77 -17.47
N SER A 125 -5.92 16.25 -16.52
CA SER A 125 -6.39 16.06 -15.16
C SER A 125 -6.54 17.36 -14.37
N LEU A 126 -5.73 18.39 -14.61
CA LEU A 126 -5.79 19.62 -13.84
C LEU A 126 -7.02 20.45 -14.25
N GLU A 127 -7.30 20.51 -15.55
CA GLU A 127 -8.45 21.20 -16.11
C GLU A 127 -9.78 20.58 -15.65
N GLU A 128 -9.85 19.25 -15.54
CA GLU A 128 -11.04 18.53 -15.03
C GLU A 128 -11.39 18.82 -13.57
N ASN A 129 -10.47 19.43 -12.80
CA ASN A 129 -10.53 19.49 -11.35
C ASN A 129 -10.52 20.91 -10.76
N GLU A 130 -10.52 21.96 -11.59
CA GLU A 130 -10.42 23.36 -11.12
C GLU A 130 -11.46 23.74 -10.05
N GLU A 131 -12.68 23.22 -10.15
CA GLU A 131 -13.77 23.50 -9.20
C GLU A 131 -13.69 22.70 -7.89
N THR A 132 -12.77 21.73 -7.79
CA THR A 132 -12.74 20.76 -6.67
C THR A 132 -11.76 21.12 -5.54
N PHE A 133 -11.06 22.26 -5.65
CA PHE A 133 -10.09 22.70 -4.66
C PHE A 133 -10.75 23.45 -3.50
N SER A 134 -11.22 22.72 -2.48
CA SER A 134 -11.84 23.29 -1.27
C SER A 134 -10.86 23.90 -0.27
N GLY A 135 -9.56 23.64 -0.41
CA GLY A 135 -8.53 23.95 0.60
C GLY A 135 -8.54 23.01 1.82
N GLU A 136 -9.51 22.09 1.89
CA GLU A 136 -9.67 21.11 2.98
C GLU A 136 -9.07 19.75 2.66
N VAL A 137 -8.65 19.53 1.41
CA VAL A 137 -7.77 18.42 1.03
C VAL A 137 -6.33 18.90 1.11
N ARG A 138 -5.48 18.13 1.79
CA ARG A 138 -4.06 18.46 1.98
C ARG A 138 -3.20 17.23 1.88
N PHE A 139 -1.93 17.41 1.55
CA PHE A 139 -1.03 16.30 1.35
C PHE A 139 0.39 16.58 1.83
N PHE A 140 1.10 15.51 2.17
CA PHE A 140 2.51 15.51 2.47
C PHE A 140 3.18 14.50 1.55
N ASN A 141 3.95 14.97 0.56
CA ASN A 141 4.81 14.11 -0.24
C ASN A 141 6.07 13.78 0.58
N VAL A 142 6.24 12.50 0.93
CA VAL A 142 7.44 12.04 1.63
C VAL A 142 8.62 12.10 0.67
N PRO A 143 9.66 12.88 0.97
CA PRO A 143 10.83 12.92 0.11
C PRO A 143 11.45 11.52 0.00
N ILE A 144 11.90 11.22 -1.20
CA ILE A 144 12.50 9.93 -1.54
C ILE A 144 13.79 9.73 -0.72
N GLN A 145 13.81 8.71 0.14
CA GLN A 145 14.98 8.38 0.96
C GLN A 145 15.08 6.88 1.26
N THR A 146 16.22 6.28 0.95
CA THR A 146 16.60 4.95 1.45
C THR A 146 17.36 5.07 2.77
N SER A 147 17.19 4.11 3.68
CA SER A 147 18.08 3.98 4.84
C SER A 147 18.27 2.52 5.28
N GLU A 148 19.50 2.14 5.62
CA GLU A 148 19.78 0.82 6.19
C GLU A 148 19.34 0.72 7.66
N VAL A 149 19.07 1.85 8.32
CA VAL A 149 18.61 1.91 9.72
C VAL A 149 17.31 2.68 9.86
N LYS A 150 16.43 2.24 10.76
CA LYS A 150 15.13 2.89 11.02
C LYS A 150 15.32 4.37 11.36
N GLN A 151 14.71 5.25 10.56
CA GLN A 151 14.71 6.69 10.81
C GLN A 151 13.54 7.07 11.71
N THR A 152 13.78 7.98 12.66
CA THR A 152 12.74 8.49 13.57
C THR A 152 11.99 9.69 12.99
N TYR A 153 12.67 10.51 12.19
CA TYR A 153 12.13 11.74 11.63
C TYR A 153 11.98 11.65 10.11
N PRO A 154 11.00 12.38 9.54
CA PRO A 154 10.83 12.45 8.09
C PRO A 154 12.10 12.88 7.38
N PRO A 155 12.29 12.41 6.13
CA PRO A 155 13.30 12.94 5.23
C PRO A 155 13.22 14.48 5.14
N PRO A 156 14.36 15.21 5.15
CA PRO A 156 14.36 16.65 5.00
C PRO A 156 13.66 17.12 3.73
N GLY A 157 12.98 18.26 3.80
CA GLY A 157 12.29 18.89 2.65
C GLY A 157 10.82 18.51 2.49
N GLY A 158 10.33 17.51 3.23
CA GLY A 158 8.90 17.19 3.28
C GLY A 158 8.12 18.22 4.09
N ARG A 159 6.97 18.65 3.57
CA ARG A 159 6.05 19.56 4.26
C ARG A 159 4.62 19.31 3.82
N TRP A 160 3.66 19.64 4.69
CA TRP A 160 2.25 19.69 4.31
C TRP A 160 2.02 20.79 3.28
N LYS A 161 1.11 20.52 2.34
CA LYS A 161 0.64 21.45 1.33
C LYS A 161 -0.88 21.41 1.27
N VAL A 162 -1.49 22.58 1.20
CA VAL A 162 -2.90 22.72 0.81
C VAL A 162 -3.03 22.27 -0.65
N CYS A 163 -4.00 21.42 -0.97
CA CYS A 163 -4.31 21.03 -2.34
C CYS A 163 -5.04 22.19 -3.04
N SER A 164 -4.37 22.81 -3.99
CA SER A 164 -4.85 23.96 -4.78
C SER A 164 -4.48 23.78 -6.25
N PRO A 165 -4.96 24.64 -7.18
CA PRO A 165 -4.51 24.62 -8.56
C PRO A 165 -2.97 24.63 -8.71
N GLU A 166 -2.27 25.35 -7.84
CA GLU A 166 -0.82 25.53 -7.90
C GLU A 166 -0.02 24.34 -7.36
N THR A 167 -0.59 23.54 -6.46
CA THR A 167 0.13 22.46 -5.75
C THR A 167 -0.34 21.07 -6.12
N SER A 168 -1.59 20.92 -6.57
CA SER A 168 -2.23 19.62 -6.82
C SER A 168 -1.51 18.79 -7.86
N ALA A 169 -0.83 19.42 -8.82
CA ALA A 169 -0.03 18.76 -9.84
C ALA A 169 1.03 17.82 -9.25
N GLU A 170 1.55 18.09 -8.05
CA GLU A 170 2.55 17.27 -7.37
C GLU A 170 1.95 16.10 -6.57
N MET A 171 0.65 16.11 -6.31
CA MET A 171 0.00 15.07 -5.52
C MET A 171 -0.12 13.80 -6.34
N SER A 172 0.04 12.62 -5.71
CA SER A 172 -0.31 11.34 -6.34
C SER A 172 -1.73 11.40 -6.91
N ALA A 173 -1.89 11.06 -8.19
CA ALA A 173 -3.19 11.10 -8.86
C ALA A 173 -4.22 10.18 -8.19
N ILE A 174 -3.80 8.96 -7.82
CA ILE A 174 -4.65 8.00 -7.09
C ILE A 174 -5.08 8.58 -5.74
N ALA A 175 -4.13 9.12 -4.98
CA ALA A 175 -4.40 9.72 -3.67
C ALA A 175 -5.31 10.95 -3.78
N PHE A 176 -5.14 11.76 -4.82
CA PHE A 176 -5.97 12.93 -5.10
C PHE A 176 -7.44 12.52 -5.30
N TYR A 177 -7.70 11.59 -6.23
CA TYR A 177 -9.07 11.14 -6.49
C TYR A 177 -9.70 10.43 -5.30
N PHE A 178 -8.91 9.69 -4.51
CA PHE A 178 -9.33 9.13 -3.23
C PHE A 178 -9.77 10.22 -2.25
N ALA A 179 -8.90 11.20 -1.99
CA ALA A 179 -9.14 12.26 -1.01
C ALA A 179 -10.30 13.17 -1.42
N ARG A 180 -10.36 13.54 -2.70
CA ARG A 180 -11.44 14.35 -3.29
C ARG A 180 -12.79 13.69 -3.09
N ARG A 181 -12.90 12.38 -3.38
CA ARG A 181 -14.15 11.63 -3.20
C ARG A 181 -14.51 11.54 -1.72
N LEU A 182 -13.55 11.16 -0.88
CA LEU A 182 -13.79 11.01 0.55
C LEU A 182 -14.28 12.34 1.19
N HIS A 183 -13.63 13.45 0.84
CA HIS A 183 -14.03 14.78 1.25
C HIS A 183 -15.44 15.14 0.76
N ALA A 184 -15.74 14.85 -0.51
CA ALA A 184 -17.05 15.14 -1.11
C ALA A 184 -18.21 14.41 -0.41
N ASP A 185 -18.02 13.14 -0.02
CA ASP A 185 -19.06 12.34 0.63
C ASP A 185 -19.13 12.58 2.16
N LEU A 186 -17.99 12.74 2.84
CA LEU A 186 -17.97 12.91 4.30
C LEU A 186 -18.12 14.36 4.77
N LYS A 187 -17.81 15.34 3.91
CA LYS A 187 -17.78 16.77 4.25
C LYS A 187 -16.84 17.09 5.44
N VAL A 188 -15.68 16.44 5.46
CA VAL A 188 -14.62 16.66 6.45
C VAL A 188 -13.27 16.89 5.76
N PRO A 189 -12.32 17.63 6.36
CA PRO A 189 -10.98 17.74 5.83
C PRO A 189 -10.29 16.39 5.66
N VAL A 190 -9.45 16.25 4.63
CA VAL A 190 -8.72 15.01 4.33
C VAL A 190 -7.25 15.32 4.13
N GLY A 191 -6.39 14.67 4.92
CA GLY A 191 -4.94 14.72 4.80
C GLY A 191 -4.38 13.42 4.24
N ILE A 192 -3.52 13.46 3.22
CA ILE A 192 -2.83 12.26 2.72
C ILE A 192 -1.32 12.38 2.88
N ILE A 193 -0.70 11.43 3.56
CA ILE A 193 0.77 11.27 3.57
C ILE A 193 1.13 10.29 2.46
N ILE A 194 1.98 10.70 1.51
CA ILE A 194 2.28 9.95 0.29
C ILE A 194 3.74 9.49 0.33
N ALA A 195 3.93 8.19 0.56
CA ALA A 195 5.22 7.51 0.56
C ALA A 195 5.24 6.43 -0.53
N ALA A 196 5.54 6.79 -1.76
CA ALA A 196 5.58 5.87 -2.90
C ALA A 196 6.84 6.09 -3.74
N TRP A 197 7.37 5.01 -4.32
CA TRP A 197 8.54 5.08 -5.19
C TRP A 197 8.55 3.96 -6.24
N GLY A 198 8.63 4.36 -7.51
CA GLY A 198 8.66 3.52 -8.69
C GLY A 198 9.66 2.37 -8.67
N GLY A 199 9.23 1.22 -9.20
CA GLY A 199 10.11 0.06 -9.36
C GLY A 199 10.53 -0.61 -8.06
N THR A 200 9.76 -0.46 -6.97
CA THR A 200 10.08 -1.06 -5.67
C THR A 200 9.28 -2.35 -5.40
N PRO A 201 9.93 -3.41 -4.90
CA PRO A 201 9.25 -4.62 -4.47
C PRO A 201 8.76 -4.49 -3.01
N ALA A 202 7.78 -5.30 -2.60
CA ALA A 202 7.12 -5.17 -1.29
C ALA A 202 8.07 -5.35 -0.10
N GLU A 203 9.11 -6.19 -0.22
CA GLU A 203 10.11 -6.40 0.83
C GLU A 203 10.92 -5.13 1.17
N SER A 204 11.02 -4.15 0.26
CA SER A 204 11.66 -2.86 0.55
C SER A 204 10.86 -2.02 1.55
N TRP A 205 9.56 -2.28 1.64
CA TRP A 205 8.57 -1.58 2.47
C TRP A 205 8.24 -2.32 3.77
N MET A 206 9.00 -3.38 4.11
CA MET A 206 8.81 -4.16 5.33
C MET A 206 10.02 -4.06 6.26
N ALA A 207 9.75 -4.01 7.56
CA ALA A 207 10.81 -3.94 8.56
C ALA A 207 11.72 -5.18 8.53
N GLU A 208 13.01 -4.97 8.77
CA GLU A 208 14.01 -6.04 8.62
C GLU A 208 13.80 -7.17 9.63
N ASP A 209 13.40 -6.83 10.85
CA ASP A 209 13.10 -7.78 11.92
C ASP A 209 11.90 -8.68 11.58
N VAL A 210 10.91 -8.15 10.86
CA VAL A 210 9.77 -8.94 10.36
C VAL A 210 10.26 -9.94 9.32
N LEU A 211 10.99 -9.46 8.30
CA LEU A 211 11.51 -10.32 7.25
C LEU A 211 12.46 -11.40 7.78
N LYS A 212 13.32 -11.08 8.77
CA LYS A 212 14.25 -12.05 9.36
C LYS A 212 13.57 -13.07 10.28
N SER A 213 12.43 -12.71 10.87
CA SER A 213 11.71 -13.60 11.80
C SER A 213 11.01 -14.77 11.10
N ASP A 214 10.77 -14.65 9.79
CA ASP A 214 10.09 -15.67 9.00
C ASP A 214 11.05 -16.34 8.00
N SER A 215 11.19 -17.66 8.16
CA SER A 215 12.08 -18.45 7.31
C SER A 215 11.67 -18.50 5.84
N LEU A 216 10.40 -18.21 5.51
CA LEU A 216 9.90 -18.14 4.14
C LEU A 216 10.51 -16.96 3.36
N PHE A 217 11.04 -15.94 4.03
CA PHE A 217 11.71 -14.80 3.39
C PHE A 217 13.24 -14.96 3.25
N LYS A 218 13.81 -16.10 3.63
CA LYS A 218 15.24 -16.40 3.36
C LYS A 218 15.63 -16.19 1.88
N PRO A 219 14.81 -16.55 0.87
CA PRO A 219 15.12 -16.30 -0.53
C PRO A 219 15.35 -14.82 -0.86
N VAL A 220 14.64 -13.89 -0.22
CA VAL A 220 14.78 -12.43 -0.43
C VAL A 220 16.22 -12.00 -0.18
N TYR A 221 16.80 -12.37 0.97
CA TYR A 221 18.17 -12.02 1.31
C TYR A 221 19.21 -12.81 0.52
N ALA A 222 18.93 -14.09 0.22
CA ALA A 222 19.82 -14.91 -0.59
C ALA A 222 20.01 -14.33 -2.01
N ARG A 223 18.93 -13.81 -2.61
CA ARG A 223 18.99 -13.12 -3.91
C ARG A 223 19.86 -11.87 -3.85
N TRP A 224 19.67 -11.03 -2.84
CA TRP A 224 20.47 -9.82 -2.64
C TRP A 224 21.95 -10.11 -2.40
N ALA A 225 22.25 -11.10 -1.55
CA ALA A 225 23.63 -11.53 -1.31
C ALA A 225 24.30 -12.02 -2.60
N LYS A 226 23.59 -12.83 -3.40
CA LYS A 226 24.07 -13.33 -4.70
C LYS A 226 24.37 -12.18 -5.67
N TRP A 227 23.44 -11.25 -5.85
CA TRP A 227 23.67 -10.09 -6.73
C TRP A 227 24.86 -9.25 -6.29
N ARG A 228 25.03 -9.06 -4.98
CA ARG A 228 26.16 -8.32 -4.43
C ARG A 228 27.49 -9.04 -4.69
N SER A 229 27.55 -10.35 -4.49
CA SER A 229 28.77 -11.13 -4.74
C SER A 229 29.13 -11.22 -6.23
N SER A 230 28.14 -11.28 -7.12
CA SER A 230 28.36 -11.41 -8.57
C SER A 230 28.68 -10.07 -9.25
N LEU A 231 28.49 -8.92 -8.59
CA LEU A 231 28.59 -7.60 -9.20
C LEU A 231 29.93 -7.36 -9.91
N SER A 232 31.05 -7.75 -9.29
CA SER A 232 32.39 -7.51 -9.84
C SER A 232 32.62 -8.28 -11.14
N ASP A 233 32.32 -9.57 -11.13
CA ASP A 233 32.53 -10.46 -12.27
C ASP A 233 31.59 -10.08 -13.42
N ASP A 234 30.31 -9.88 -13.11
CA ASP A 234 29.30 -9.48 -14.08
C ASP A 234 29.61 -8.11 -14.70
N SER A 235 30.12 -7.15 -13.92
CA SER A 235 30.56 -5.84 -14.42
C SER A 235 31.73 -5.97 -15.39
N THR A 236 32.69 -6.85 -15.08
CA THR A 236 33.85 -7.10 -15.94
C THR A 236 33.44 -7.72 -17.26
N LEU A 237 32.56 -8.72 -17.23
CA LEU A 237 32.02 -9.37 -18.43
C LEU A 237 31.19 -8.40 -19.28
N TYR A 238 30.30 -7.63 -18.64
CA TYR A 238 29.46 -6.65 -19.33
C TYR A 238 30.27 -5.55 -20.01
N LEU A 239 31.25 -4.97 -19.32
CA LEU A 239 32.13 -3.94 -19.90
C LEU A 239 32.98 -4.50 -21.05
N THR A 240 33.43 -5.75 -20.95
CA THR A 240 34.15 -6.41 -22.04
C THR A 240 33.26 -6.60 -23.26
N ALA A 241 32.02 -7.05 -23.09
CA ALA A 241 31.04 -7.18 -24.17
C ALA A 241 30.70 -5.81 -24.82
N MET A 242 30.58 -4.76 -24.01
CA MET A 242 30.35 -3.39 -24.50
C MET A 242 31.51 -2.87 -25.34
N ARG A 243 32.76 -3.05 -24.89
CA ARG A 243 33.97 -2.68 -25.67
C ARG A 243 34.06 -3.47 -26.97
N LYS A 244 33.74 -4.77 -26.94
CA LYS A 244 33.69 -5.58 -28.15
C LYS A 244 32.66 -5.02 -29.13
N ARG A 245 31.45 -4.69 -28.67
CA ARG A 245 30.41 -4.08 -29.51
C ARG A 245 30.85 -2.75 -30.11
N GLU A 246 31.54 -1.91 -29.34
CA GLU A 246 32.10 -0.65 -29.82
C GLU A 246 33.14 -0.89 -30.93
N SER A 247 34.07 -1.82 -30.71
CA SER A 247 35.06 -2.25 -31.70
C SER A 247 34.42 -2.83 -32.97
N ASP A 248 33.39 -3.67 -32.80
CA ASP A 248 32.60 -4.23 -33.90
C ASP A 248 31.94 -3.09 -34.70
N SER A 249 31.33 -2.12 -34.01
CA SER A 249 30.68 -0.95 -34.65
C SER A 249 31.67 -0.10 -35.45
N ILE A 250 32.87 0.13 -34.94
CA ILE A 250 33.95 0.85 -35.66
C ILE A 250 34.35 0.07 -36.92
N SER A 251 34.34 -1.27 -36.83
CA SER A 251 34.70 -2.17 -37.93
C SER A 251 33.54 -2.46 -38.90
N GLY A 252 32.39 -1.78 -38.76
CA GLY A 252 31.20 -2.00 -39.59
C GLY A 252 30.42 -3.27 -39.27
N ILE A 253 30.79 -4.00 -38.21
CA ILE A 253 30.10 -5.20 -37.74
C ILE A 253 28.95 -4.78 -36.80
N LYS A 254 27.73 -5.20 -37.12
CA LYS A 254 26.57 -4.99 -36.25
C LYS A 254 26.52 -6.06 -35.17
N SER A 255 26.82 -5.67 -33.93
CA SER A 255 26.68 -6.52 -32.75
C SER A 255 25.50 -6.10 -31.86
N PRO A 256 24.76 -7.07 -31.29
CA PRO A 256 23.63 -6.78 -30.41
C PRO A 256 24.09 -6.02 -29.16
N VAL A 257 23.21 -5.19 -28.59
CA VAL A 257 23.46 -4.55 -27.29
C VAL A 257 23.56 -5.66 -26.23
N PRO A 258 24.66 -5.76 -25.47
CA PRO A 258 24.75 -6.69 -24.35
C PRO A 258 23.63 -6.41 -23.35
N GLU A 259 22.97 -7.47 -22.88
CA GLU A 259 22.00 -7.37 -21.80
C GLU A 259 22.70 -6.99 -20.50
N ILE A 260 22.09 -6.10 -19.70
CA ILE A 260 22.64 -5.70 -18.40
C ILE A 260 22.43 -6.86 -17.42
N PRO A 261 23.49 -7.43 -16.81
CA PRO A 261 23.34 -8.47 -15.81
C PRO A 261 22.47 -8.03 -14.63
N GLN A 262 21.68 -8.96 -14.08
CA GLN A 262 20.75 -8.69 -12.98
C GLN A 262 21.47 -8.13 -11.74
N SER A 263 22.73 -8.54 -11.48
CA SER A 263 23.54 -7.97 -10.39
C SER A 263 23.79 -6.48 -10.58
N ILE A 264 24.18 -6.03 -11.78
CA ILE A 264 24.37 -4.62 -12.12
C ILE A 264 23.05 -3.88 -12.01
N TYR A 265 21.97 -4.46 -12.56
CA TYR A 265 20.63 -3.86 -12.51
C TYR A 265 20.17 -3.60 -11.06
N MET A 266 20.29 -4.60 -10.18
CA MET A 266 19.86 -4.51 -8.79
C MET A 266 20.78 -3.63 -7.93
N MET A 267 22.09 -3.74 -8.09
CA MET A 267 23.05 -2.94 -7.29
C MET A 267 23.03 -1.45 -7.65
N ARG A 268 22.50 -1.08 -8.81
CA ARG A 268 22.20 0.33 -9.17
C ARG A 268 20.89 0.86 -8.58
N ARG A 269 20.07 -0.01 -7.98
CA ARG A 269 18.72 0.28 -7.50
C ARG A 269 18.58 -0.09 -6.03
N LEU A 270 19.40 0.53 -5.19
CA LEU A 270 19.43 0.23 -3.75
C LEU A 270 18.08 0.45 -3.05
N HIS A 271 17.19 1.29 -3.60
CA HIS A 271 15.80 1.41 -3.14
C HIS A 271 14.98 0.12 -3.22
N ARG A 272 15.45 -0.89 -3.98
CA ARG A 272 14.85 -2.23 -4.03
C ARG A 272 15.39 -3.18 -2.97
N GLN A 273 16.39 -2.76 -2.19
CA GLN A 273 16.94 -3.56 -1.10
C GLN A 273 15.85 -3.81 -0.04
N PRO A 274 15.85 -4.96 0.65
CA PRO A 274 14.87 -5.21 1.69
C PRO A 274 14.97 -4.12 2.78
N SER A 275 13.81 -3.70 3.28
CA SER A 275 13.65 -2.77 4.40
C SER A 275 14.12 -1.33 4.24
N VAL A 276 14.84 -0.96 3.17
CA VAL A 276 15.42 0.38 3.11
C VAL A 276 14.40 1.50 2.98
N LEU A 277 13.24 1.23 2.37
CA LEU A 277 12.15 2.20 2.25
C LEU A 277 11.22 2.19 3.46
N TYR A 278 11.03 1.04 4.10
CA TYR A 278 10.41 1.00 5.42
C TYR A 278 11.17 1.93 6.38
N ASN A 279 12.49 1.77 6.44
CA ASN A 279 13.34 2.52 7.35
C ASN A 279 13.33 4.03 7.06
N GLY A 280 13.37 4.44 5.80
CA GLY A 280 13.49 5.85 5.40
C GLY A 280 12.17 6.59 5.19
N MET A 281 11.10 5.89 4.76
CA MET A 281 9.86 6.51 4.29
C MET A 281 8.59 6.06 5.03
N VAL A 282 8.65 4.99 5.82
CA VAL A 282 7.48 4.48 6.58
C VAL A 282 7.68 4.67 8.09
N ASN A 283 8.80 4.18 8.62
CA ASN A 283 9.12 4.21 10.04
C ASN A 283 9.02 5.62 10.67
N PRO A 284 9.45 6.70 9.99
CA PRO A 284 9.26 8.06 10.49
C PRO A 284 7.82 8.48 10.77
N PHE A 285 6.85 7.87 10.08
CA PHE A 285 5.44 8.28 10.11
C PHE A 285 4.57 7.40 11.02
N LEU A 286 5.14 6.35 11.63
CA LEU A 286 4.41 5.44 12.54
C LEU A 286 3.83 6.13 13.79
N ARG A 287 4.29 7.36 14.07
CA ARG A 287 3.80 8.19 15.18
C ARG A 287 2.69 9.15 14.79
N ILE A 288 2.38 9.28 13.49
CA ILE A 288 1.17 9.96 13.06
C ILE A 288 0.00 9.00 13.19
N THR A 289 -1.03 9.45 13.88
CA THR A 289 -2.33 8.77 13.88
C THR A 289 -2.95 8.89 12.49
N ILE A 290 -3.25 7.75 11.90
CA ILE A 290 -3.92 7.64 10.60
C ILE A 290 -5.20 6.83 10.75
N LYS A 291 -6.15 7.08 9.85
CA LYS A 291 -7.39 6.31 9.71
C LYS A 291 -7.18 5.00 8.97
N GLY A 292 -6.24 4.95 8.02
CA GLY A 292 -5.98 3.76 7.21
C GLY A 292 -4.91 3.97 6.15
N VAL A 293 -4.68 2.91 5.37
CA VAL A 293 -3.67 2.85 4.31
C VAL A 293 -4.33 2.60 2.96
N ILE A 294 -3.87 3.34 1.94
CA ILE A 294 -4.11 2.99 0.53
C ILE A 294 -2.81 2.54 -0.13
N TRP A 295 -2.85 1.46 -0.90
CA TRP A 295 -1.64 0.80 -1.40
C TRP A 295 -1.75 0.42 -2.89
N TYR A 296 -0.73 0.74 -3.69
CA TYR A 296 -0.67 0.28 -5.07
C TYR A 296 0.72 -0.21 -5.45
N GLN A 297 0.91 -1.53 -5.37
CA GLN A 297 2.16 -2.21 -5.65
C GLN A 297 1.93 -3.66 -6.10
N GLY A 298 2.92 -4.21 -6.81
CA GLY A 298 3.00 -5.63 -7.10
C GLY A 298 3.82 -5.95 -8.35
N THR A 299 3.93 -4.99 -9.28
CA THR A 299 4.56 -5.27 -10.59
C THR A 299 6.06 -5.58 -10.48
N SER A 300 6.72 -5.06 -9.43
CA SER A 300 8.14 -5.35 -9.16
C SER A 300 8.39 -6.71 -8.50
N ASN A 301 7.34 -7.40 -8.02
CA ASN A 301 7.43 -8.74 -7.44
C ASN A 301 7.02 -9.85 -8.42
N LYS A 302 6.66 -9.52 -9.67
CA LYS A 302 6.13 -10.48 -10.65
C LYS A 302 7.02 -11.72 -10.85
N GLU A 303 8.35 -11.56 -10.83
CA GLU A 303 9.30 -12.68 -10.96
C GLU A 303 9.22 -13.67 -9.79
N TRP A 304 8.74 -13.24 -8.63
CA TRP A 304 8.57 -14.02 -7.41
C TRP A 304 7.10 -14.06 -6.98
N HIS A 305 6.18 -14.11 -7.96
CA HIS A 305 4.75 -14.08 -7.72
C HIS A 305 4.26 -15.18 -6.74
N THR A 306 4.93 -16.34 -6.72
CA THR A 306 4.62 -17.43 -5.78
C THR A 306 4.93 -17.10 -4.32
N GLU A 307 5.83 -16.15 -4.06
CA GLU A 307 6.15 -15.66 -2.70
C GLU A 307 5.23 -14.50 -2.29
N TYR A 308 4.49 -13.90 -3.24
CA TYR A 308 3.85 -12.60 -3.05
C TYR A 308 2.66 -12.62 -2.09
N GLU A 309 1.82 -13.66 -2.11
CA GLU A 309 0.67 -13.78 -1.19
C GLU A 309 1.13 -13.64 0.27
N HIS A 310 2.08 -14.48 0.68
CA HIS A 310 2.61 -14.48 2.03
C HIS A 310 3.35 -13.18 2.37
N LEU A 311 4.15 -12.67 1.44
CA LEU A 311 4.87 -11.40 1.60
C LEU A 311 3.90 -10.22 1.82
N PHE A 312 2.86 -10.12 1.00
CA PHE A 312 1.92 -9.00 1.06
C PHE A 312 1.02 -9.07 2.29
N MET A 313 0.52 -10.27 2.65
CA MET A 313 -0.22 -10.45 3.90
C MET A 313 0.64 -10.13 5.13
N THR A 314 1.93 -10.49 5.11
CA THR A 314 2.87 -10.14 6.19
C THR A 314 3.15 -8.64 6.23
N LEU A 315 3.23 -7.96 5.08
CA LEU A 315 3.33 -6.50 5.01
C LEU A 315 2.14 -5.83 5.72
N ILE A 316 0.92 -6.22 5.36
CA ILE A 316 -0.31 -5.64 5.93
C ILE A 316 -0.35 -5.82 7.45
N THR A 317 -0.13 -7.06 7.92
CA THR A 317 -0.20 -7.39 9.34
C THR A 317 0.93 -6.76 10.15
N SER A 318 2.14 -6.67 9.60
CA SER A 318 3.27 -5.99 10.27
C SER A 318 3.07 -4.48 10.35
N TRP A 319 2.51 -3.84 9.33
CA TRP A 319 2.17 -2.42 9.37
C TRP A 319 1.08 -2.14 10.41
N ARG A 320 0.02 -2.94 10.45
CA ARG A 320 -1.02 -2.88 11.51
C ARG A 320 -0.41 -2.89 12.91
N LYS A 321 0.51 -3.82 13.15
CA LYS A 321 1.25 -3.91 14.42
C LYS A 321 2.12 -2.67 14.67
N ALA A 322 2.81 -2.17 13.65
CA ALA A 322 3.68 -1.00 13.75
C ALA A 322 2.90 0.28 14.11
N TRP A 323 1.70 0.46 13.54
CA TRP A 323 0.75 1.53 13.91
C TRP A 323 -0.10 1.22 15.15
N LYS A 324 0.11 0.07 15.81
CA LYS A 324 -0.62 -0.37 17.00
C LYS A 324 -2.14 -0.43 16.78
N SER A 325 -2.55 -0.88 15.61
CA SER A 325 -3.95 -1.03 15.22
C SER A 325 -4.13 -2.33 14.44
N ASP A 326 -4.59 -3.38 15.13
CA ASP A 326 -4.78 -4.73 14.56
C ASP A 326 -5.79 -4.76 13.40
N TYR A 327 -6.70 -3.79 13.37
CA TYR A 327 -7.72 -3.62 12.33
C TYR A 327 -7.53 -2.34 11.51
N LEU A 328 -6.30 -1.81 11.38
CA LEU A 328 -6.05 -0.65 10.52
C LEU A 328 -6.57 -0.94 9.10
N PRO A 329 -7.54 -0.14 8.59
CA PRO A 329 -8.04 -0.28 7.23
C PRO A 329 -6.90 -0.29 6.21
N PHE A 330 -6.92 -1.24 5.30
CA PHE A 330 -5.88 -1.41 4.29
C PHE A 330 -6.51 -1.72 2.93
N TYR A 331 -6.62 -0.69 2.09
CA TYR A 331 -7.23 -0.79 0.77
C TYR A 331 -6.16 -0.74 -0.31
N TYR A 332 -6.25 -1.61 -1.31
CA TYR A 332 -5.21 -1.70 -2.32
C TYR A 332 -5.75 -1.91 -3.72
N VAL A 333 -4.90 -1.61 -4.71
CA VAL A 333 -5.25 -1.70 -6.13
C VAL A 333 -4.54 -2.89 -6.76
N GLN A 334 -5.30 -3.71 -7.48
CA GLN A 334 -4.78 -4.82 -8.25
C GLN A 334 -3.82 -4.34 -9.35
N ILE A 335 -2.76 -5.10 -9.63
CA ILE A 335 -1.82 -4.75 -10.70
C ILE A 335 -2.56 -4.62 -12.04
N ALA A 336 -2.16 -3.62 -12.84
CA ALA A 336 -2.81 -3.28 -14.10
C ALA A 336 -2.88 -4.49 -15.07
N PRO A 337 -3.91 -4.57 -15.93
CA PRO A 337 -3.99 -5.54 -17.02
C PRO A 337 -3.01 -5.16 -18.15
N PHE A 338 -1.73 -5.46 -17.94
CA PHE A 338 -0.63 -5.25 -18.88
C PHE A 338 -0.12 -6.59 -19.44
N ASP A 339 0.51 -6.57 -20.62
CA ASP A 339 1.17 -7.74 -21.20
C ASP A 339 2.52 -8.04 -20.51
N TYR A 340 2.45 -8.65 -19.34
CA TYR A 340 3.62 -9.17 -18.62
C TYR A 340 4.10 -10.44 -19.32
N GLN A 341 5.00 -10.32 -20.31
CA GLN A 341 5.69 -11.38 -21.09
C GLN A 341 5.54 -12.86 -20.65
N VAL A 342 5.59 -13.15 -19.34
CA VAL A 342 5.19 -14.42 -18.71
C VAL A 342 3.83 -14.28 -18.00
N PRO A 343 2.71 -14.70 -18.61
CA PRO A 343 1.36 -14.49 -18.09
C PRO A 343 1.12 -14.97 -16.65
N GLU A 344 1.73 -16.09 -16.27
CA GLU A 344 1.59 -16.72 -14.95
C GLU A 344 2.07 -15.81 -13.82
N GLN A 345 3.03 -14.91 -14.12
CA GLN A 345 3.54 -13.95 -13.15
C GLN A 345 2.47 -12.92 -12.77
N ALA A 346 1.74 -12.40 -13.76
CA ALA A 346 0.65 -11.46 -13.52
C ALA A 346 -0.51 -12.12 -12.78
N GLU A 347 -0.87 -13.34 -13.19
CA GLU A 347 -1.90 -14.15 -12.54
C GLU A 347 -1.57 -14.37 -11.06
N GLY A 348 -0.33 -14.80 -10.75
CA GLY A 348 0.08 -15.07 -9.38
C GLY A 348 0.08 -13.83 -8.48
N ILE A 349 0.48 -12.66 -9.00
CA ILE A 349 0.39 -11.41 -8.22
C ILE A 349 -1.06 -11.05 -7.95
N ARG A 350 -1.92 -11.07 -8.98
CA ARG A 350 -3.35 -10.74 -8.84
C ARG A 350 -4.06 -11.69 -7.88
N GLU A 351 -3.68 -12.96 -7.90
CA GLU A 351 -4.20 -13.98 -7.00
C GLU A 351 -3.74 -13.75 -5.55
N GLY A 352 -2.45 -13.42 -5.33
CA GLY A 352 -1.95 -13.04 -4.02
C GLY A 352 -2.64 -11.78 -3.48
N GLN A 353 -2.92 -10.80 -4.35
CA GLN A 353 -3.72 -9.62 -4.01
C GLN A 353 -5.16 -10.01 -3.65
N ARG A 354 -5.82 -10.87 -4.42
CA ARG A 354 -7.18 -11.34 -4.10
C ARG A 354 -7.23 -12.07 -2.76
N ARG A 355 -6.29 -12.98 -2.51
CA ARG A 355 -6.25 -13.79 -1.27
C ARG A 355 -5.89 -12.99 -0.03
N ALA A 356 -5.19 -11.86 -0.17
CA ALA A 356 -4.98 -10.92 0.93
C ALA A 356 -6.29 -10.37 1.52
N MET A 357 -7.42 -10.43 0.78
CA MET A 357 -8.75 -10.09 1.31
C MET A 357 -9.26 -11.03 2.42
N ARG A 358 -8.58 -12.16 2.67
CA ARG A 358 -8.84 -13.01 3.85
C ARG A 358 -8.50 -12.28 5.16
N LEU A 359 -7.67 -11.23 5.11
CA LEU A 359 -7.41 -10.38 6.28
C LEU A 359 -8.59 -9.42 6.49
N PRO A 360 -9.22 -9.39 7.68
CA PRO A 360 -10.28 -8.44 8.00
C PRO A 360 -9.82 -6.99 7.82
N GLY A 361 -10.75 -6.08 7.50
CA GLY A 361 -10.44 -4.65 7.31
C GLY A 361 -9.60 -4.36 6.05
N THR A 362 -9.58 -5.27 5.08
CA THR A 362 -8.96 -5.06 3.79
C THR A 362 -9.99 -4.91 2.67
N GLY A 363 -9.56 -4.38 1.53
CA GLY A 363 -10.40 -4.26 0.34
C GLY A 363 -9.54 -4.08 -0.90
N MET A 364 -9.97 -4.65 -2.02
CA MET A 364 -9.22 -4.67 -3.26
C MET A 364 -9.98 -3.97 -4.38
N VAL A 365 -9.34 -3.00 -5.02
CA VAL A 365 -9.80 -2.41 -6.26
C VAL A 365 -9.36 -3.27 -7.43
N VAL A 366 -10.33 -3.75 -8.20
CA VAL A 366 -10.12 -4.43 -9.47
C VAL A 366 -9.91 -3.37 -10.57
N THR A 367 -8.94 -3.60 -11.45
CA THR A 367 -8.52 -2.67 -12.53
C THR A 367 -8.59 -3.30 -13.92
N MET A 368 -9.19 -4.48 -14.04
CA MET A 368 -9.23 -5.26 -15.29
C MET A 368 -10.02 -4.58 -16.41
N ASP A 369 -10.84 -3.57 -16.09
CA ASP A 369 -11.66 -2.77 -16.98
C ASP A 369 -11.10 -1.36 -17.27
N THR A 370 -10.12 -0.90 -16.49
CA THR A 370 -9.59 0.48 -16.53
C THR A 370 -8.10 0.54 -16.90
N GLY A 371 -7.56 -0.53 -17.49
CA GLY A 371 -6.15 -0.63 -17.84
C GLY A 371 -5.88 -0.65 -19.35
N ASP A 372 -4.60 -0.79 -19.68
CA ASP A 372 -4.07 -0.77 -21.05
C ASP A 372 -3.05 -1.90 -21.17
N SER A 373 -3.27 -2.83 -22.11
CA SER A 373 -2.38 -3.99 -22.31
C SER A 373 -0.97 -3.59 -22.71
N THR A 374 -0.79 -2.39 -23.28
CA THR A 374 0.48 -1.86 -23.78
C THR A 374 1.15 -0.88 -22.81
N ASN A 375 0.44 -0.44 -21.76
CA ASN A 375 0.94 0.53 -20.81
C ASN A 375 0.78 0.04 -19.36
N ILE A 376 1.90 -0.30 -18.74
CA ILE A 376 1.98 -0.71 -17.32
C ILE A 376 1.59 0.41 -16.34
N HIS A 377 1.51 1.66 -16.82
CA HIS A 377 1.04 2.83 -16.09
C HIS A 377 -0.21 3.45 -16.77
N PRO A 378 -1.39 2.80 -16.70
CA PRO A 378 -2.60 3.29 -17.37
C PRO A 378 -2.91 4.74 -17.01
N ALA A 379 -3.37 5.53 -17.97
CA ALA A 379 -3.66 6.96 -17.76
C ALA A 379 -4.84 7.17 -16.79
N ASP A 380 -5.82 6.26 -16.76
CA ASP A 380 -6.93 6.33 -15.83
C ASP A 380 -6.46 6.04 -14.39
N LYS A 381 -6.22 7.13 -13.64
CA LYS A 381 -6.01 7.11 -12.18
C LYS A 381 -7.26 7.46 -11.39
N LYS A 382 -8.27 8.01 -12.06
CA LYS A 382 -9.51 8.48 -11.44
C LYS A 382 -10.34 7.32 -10.95
N THR A 383 -10.61 6.35 -11.82
CA THR A 383 -11.44 5.21 -11.48
C THR A 383 -10.88 4.40 -10.30
N PRO A 384 -9.61 3.97 -10.29
CA PRO A 384 -9.06 3.25 -9.13
C PRO A 384 -9.00 4.10 -7.85
N GLY A 385 -8.69 5.41 -7.93
CA GLY A 385 -8.71 6.31 -6.77
C GLY A 385 -10.09 6.45 -6.16
N GLU A 386 -11.13 6.61 -6.98
CA GLU A 386 -12.52 6.67 -6.50
C GLU A 386 -13.01 5.33 -5.95
N ARG A 387 -12.60 4.20 -6.54
CA ARG A 387 -12.93 2.87 -6.01
C ARG A 387 -12.29 2.61 -4.65
N LEU A 388 -11.06 3.08 -4.41
CA LEU A 388 -10.46 3.05 -3.07
C LEU A 388 -11.30 3.85 -2.06
N ALA A 389 -11.81 5.02 -2.47
CA ALA A 389 -12.66 5.83 -1.60
C ALA A 389 -13.99 5.12 -1.31
N ARG A 390 -14.59 4.43 -2.28
CA ARG A 390 -15.82 3.64 -2.05
C ARG A 390 -15.59 2.51 -1.04
N TRP A 391 -14.45 1.81 -1.12
CA TRP A 391 -14.07 0.82 -0.10
C TRP A 391 -13.98 1.44 1.29
N ALA A 392 -13.35 2.61 1.42
CA ALA A 392 -13.27 3.32 2.69
C ALA A 392 -14.65 3.76 3.19
N LEU A 393 -15.46 4.40 2.35
CA LEU A 393 -16.81 4.87 2.69
C LEU A 393 -17.69 3.73 3.20
N ALA A 394 -17.69 2.59 2.51
CA ALA A 394 -18.48 1.43 2.91
C ALA A 394 -17.93 0.75 4.19
N ASN A 395 -16.64 0.39 4.21
CA ASN A 395 -16.09 -0.49 5.24
C ASN A 395 -15.47 0.24 6.44
N THR A 396 -15.05 1.50 6.29
CA THR A 396 -14.48 2.30 7.38
C THR A 396 -15.50 3.28 7.97
N TYR A 397 -16.38 3.83 7.13
CA TYR A 397 -17.35 4.87 7.54
C TYR A 397 -18.81 4.39 7.58
N GLY A 398 -19.08 3.12 7.26
CA GLY A 398 -20.42 2.53 7.40
C GLY A 398 -21.46 3.09 6.43
N GLN A 399 -21.05 3.56 5.24
CA GLN A 399 -22.00 3.98 4.22
C GLN A 399 -22.64 2.77 3.54
N TYR A 400 -23.77 2.34 4.07
CA TYR A 400 -24.56 1.22 3.54
C TYR A 400 -25.21 1.55 2.19
N GLY A 401 -25.38 0.54 1.34
CA GLY A 401 -26.02 0.67 0.03
C GLY A 401 -25.12 1.25 -1.08
N LEU A 402 -23.90 1.67 -0.75
CA LEU A 402 -22.91 2.08 -1.74
C LEU A 402 -22.33 0.83 -2.43
N ALA A 403 -22.35 0.80 -3.76
CA ALA A 403 -21.64 -0.23 -4.52
C ALA A 403 -20.13 0.07 -4.53
N PHE A 404 -19.34 -0.77 -3.84
CA PHE A 404 -17.89 -0.57 -3.66
C PHE A 404 -17.01 -1.71 -4.22
N SER A 405 -17.60 -2.86 -4.57
CA SER A 405 -16.89 -3.97 -5.22
C SER A 405 -17.76 -4.60 -6.31
N GLY A 406 -17.10 -5.13 -7.34
CA GLY A 406 -17.70 -6.07 -8.27
C GLY A 406 -17.72 -7.50 -7.70
N PRO A 407 -18.17 -8.48 -8.50
CA PRO A 407 -18.28 -9.87 -8.08
C PRO A 407 -16.96 -10.43 -7.53
N LEU A 408 -16.99 -10.99 -6.32
CA LEU A 408 -15.89 -11.73 -5.73
C LEU A 408 -16.32 -13.17 -5.53
N LEU A 409 -15.55 -14.13 -6.05
CA LEU A 409 -15.88 -15.56 -5.91
C LEU A 409 -16.07 -15.91 -4.43
N LYS A 410 -17.24 -16.45 -4.10
CA LYS A 410 -17.58 -16.92 -2.75
C LYS A 410 -17.37 -18.42 -2.62
N GLU A 411 -17.97 -19.17 -3.52
CA GLU A 411 -17.99 -20.64 -3.52
C GLU A 411 -18.30 -21.17 -4.92
N TYR A 412 -18.05 -22.46 -5.12
CA TYR A 412 -18.39 -23.18 -6.33
C TYR A 412 -18.92 -24.57 -6.00
N VAL A 413 -19.81 -25.08 -6.85
CA VAL A 413 -20.38 -26.43 -6.75
C VAL A 413 -20.28 -27.11 -8.12
N THR A 414 -19.68 -28.29 -8.16
CA THR A 414 -19.62 -29.11 -9.37
C THR A 414 -20.77 -30.11 -9.38
N GLU A 415 -21.62 -30.02 -10.41
CA GLU A 415 -22.75 -30.91 -10.65
C GLU A 415 -22.56 -31.63 -11.99
N LYS A 416 -22.12 -32.90 -11.93
CA LYS A 416 -21.72 -33.70 -13.11
C LYS A 416 -20.65 -32.97 -13.95
N ASN A 417 -21.02 -32.45 -15.11
CA ASN A 417 -20.14 -31.76 -16.06
C ASN A 417 -20.32 -30.23 -16.05
N THR A 418 -21.12 -29.70 -15.11
CA THR A 418 -21.39 -28.26 -14.99
C THR A 418 -20.84 -27.75 -13.66
N VAL A 419 -20.29 -26.54 -13.65
CA VAL A 419 -19.84 -25.85 -12.42
C VAL A 419 -20.71 -24.63 -12.18
N ARG A 420 -21.32 -24.55 -11.00
CA ARG A 420 -22.04 -23.37 -10.53
C ARG A 420 -21.14 -22.52 -9.65
N LEU A 421 -21.08 -21.22 -9.89
CA LEU A 421 -20.34 -20.25 -9.09
C LEU A 421 -21.28 -19.26 -8.41
N SER A 422 -21.04 -18.95 -7.14
CA SER A 422 -21.70 -17.85 -6.45
C SER A 422 -20.69 -16.81 -5.96
N PHE A 423 -21.16 -15.58 -5.79
CA PHE A 423 -20.31 -14.42 -5.58
C PHE A 423 -20.77 -13.58 -4.40
N LEU A 424 -19.83 -12.88 -3.75
CA LEU A 424 -20.13 -11.69 -2.98
C LEU A 424 -20.30 -10.51 -3.95
N HIS A 425 -21.04 -9.48 -3.53
CA HIS A 425 -21.33 -8.29 -4.33
C HIS A 425 -22.05 -8.57 -5.65
N SER A 426 -22.89 -9.60 -5.66
CA SER A 426 -23.81 -9.97 -6.74
C SER A 426 -25.24 -9.50 -6.51
N SER A 427 -25.51 -8.79 -5.41
CA SER A 427 -26.85 -8.31 -5.07
C SER A 427 -27.46 -7.50 -6.21
N GLY A 428 -28.65 -7.91 -6.65
CA GLY A 428 -29.34 -7.30 -7.79
C GLY A 428 -28.98 -7.92 -9.15
N GLY A 429 -27.94 -8.76 -9.22
CA GLY A 429 -27.62 -9.62 -10.34
C GLY A 429 -26.24 -9.42 -10.95
N LEU A 430 -25.91 -10.33 -11.87
CA LEU A 430 -24.70 -10.31 -12.67
C LEU A 430 -24.98 -9.81 -14.10
N ALA A 431 -23.97 -9.28 -14.77
CA ALA A 431 -24.12 -8.75 -16.13
C ALA A 431 -22.83 -8.86 -16.96
N SER A 432 -23.01 -8.64 -18.26
CA SER A 432 -21.94 -8.37 -19.21
C SER A 432 -21.88 -6.87 -19.49
N SER A 433 -20.70 -6.26 -19.40
CA SER A 433 -20.53 -4.80 -19.59
C SER A 433 -20.86 -4.32 -21.00
N ASP A 434 -20.80 -5.22 -21.98
CA ASP A 434 -21.03 -4.90 -23.40
C ASP A 434 -22.20 -5.69 -24.02
N GLY A 435 -22.97 -6.40 -23.20
CA GLY A 435 -24.11 -7.21 -23.65
C GLY A 435 -23.72 -8.46 -24.46
N MET A 436 -22.43 -8.72 -24.67
CA MET A 436 -21.94 -9.93 -25.34
C MET A 436 -21.80 -11.09 -24.33
N PRO A 437 -21.69 -12.35 -24.79
CA PRO A 437 -21.41 -13.48 -23.90
C PRO A 437 -20.21 -13.22 -23.00
N LEU A 438 -20.27 -13.72 -21.76
CA LEU A 438 -19.15 -13.63 -20.83
C LEU A 438 -17.95 -14.39 -21.38
N ARG A 439 -16.76 -13.79 -21.28
CA ARG A 439 -15.52 -14.31 -21.86
C ARG A 439 -14.44 -14.54 -20.80
N ASN A 440 -13.35 -15.20 -21.21
CA ASN A 440 -12.19 -15.51 -20.36
C ASN A 440 -12.49 -16.47 -19.19
N PHE A 441 -13.47 -17.36 -19.37
CA PHE A 441 -13.75 -18.46 -18.45
C PHE A 441 -13.25 -19.78 -19.02
N TYR A 442 -12.59 -20.56 -18.17
CA TYR A 442 -12.01 -21.84 -18.54
C TYR A 442 -12.30 -22.89 -17.47
N LEU A 443 -12.55 -24.13 -17.90
CA LEU A 443 -12.65 -25.31 -17.06
C LEU A 443 -11.39 -26.17 -17.18
N GLU A 444 -10.85 -26.60 -16.05
CA GLU A 444 -9.74 -27.55 -15.97
C GLU A 444 -10.27 -29.00 -15.99
N ASP A 445 -9.72 -29.84 -16.86
CA ASP A 445 -9.99 -31.28 -16.86
C ASP A 445 -9.13 -32.02 -15.81
N ILE A 446 -9.41 -33.32 -15.62
CA ILE A 446 -8.62 -34.20 -14.73
C ILE A 446 -7.14 -34.36 -15.13
N SER A 447 -6.76 -33.93 -16.33
CA SER A 447 -5.37 -33.93 -16.82
C SER A 447 -4.66 -32.60 -16.56
N GLY A 448 -5.34 -31.63 -15.92
CA GLY A 448 -4.80 -30.30 -15.64
C GLY A 448 -4.83 -29.34 -16.83
N ARG A 449 -5.57 -29.66 -17.91
CA ARG A 449 -5.67 -28.80 -19.11
C ARG A 449 -6.90 -27.92 -19.03
N PHE A 450 -6.74 -26.67 -19.45
CA PHE A 450 -7.80 -25.66 -19.45
C PHE A 450 -8.49 -25.58 -20.82
N PHE A 451 -9.82 -25.64 -20.82
CA PHE A 451 -10.66 -25.51 -22.00
C PHE A 451 -11.63 -24.33 -21.82
N PRO A 452 -11.94 -23.56 -22.88
CA PRO A 452 -12.95 -22.52 -22.81
C PRO A 452 -14.29 -23.07 -22.30
N ALA A 453 -14.94 -22.27 -21.45
CA ALA A 453 -16.25 -22.58 -20.90
C ALA A 453 -17.33 -21.70 -21.54
N GLU A 454 -18.47 -22.29 -21.85
CA GLU A 454 -19.72 -21.57 -22.06
C GLU A 454 -20.25 -21.15 -20.69
N VAL A 455 -20.74 -19.91 -20.58
CA VAL A 455 -21.17 -19.31 -19.32
C VAL A 455 -22.58 -18.77 -19.45
N CYS A 456 -23.47 -19.21 -18.56
CA CYS A 456 -24.83 -18.70 -18.44
C CYS A 456 -24.99 -17.96 -17.10
N ILE A 457 -25.59 -16.77 -17.14
CA ILE A 457 -25.99 -16.04 -15.92
C ILE A 457 -27.32 -16.60 -15.44
N ASP A 458 -27.34 -17.11 -14.21
CA ASP A 458 -28.53 -17.65 -13.54
C ASP A 458 -28.75 -16.89 -12.22
N GLY A 459 -29.51 -15.79 -12.30
CA GLY A 459 -29.73 -14.87 -11.18
C GLY A 459 -28.43 -14.21 -10.71
N GLU A 460 -28.01 -14.55 -9.48
CA GLU A 460 -26.76 -14.10 -8.86
C GLU A 460 -25.61 -15.11 -9.00
N THR A 461 -25.81 -16.16 -9.79
CA THR A 461 -24.83 -17.24 -10.00
C THR A 461 -24.43 -17.35 -11.47
N LEU A 462 -23.30 -18.02 -11.71
CA LEU A 462 -22.90 -18.44 -13.06
C LEU A 462 -22.96 -19.96 -13.19
N LEU A 463 -23.41 -20.45 -14.33
CA LEU A 463 -23.35 -21.84 -14.75
C LEU A 463 -22.33 -21.99 -15.87
N LEU A 464 -21.34 -22.87 -15.68
CA LEU A 464 -20.25 -23.08 -16.62
C LEU A 464 -20.25 -24.53 -17.11
N SER A 465 -20.10 -24.71 -18.42
CA SER A 465 -19.92 -26.02 -19.05
C SER A 465 -18.95 -25.95 -20.22
N SER A 466 -18.33 -27.07 -20.59
CA SER A 466 -17.52 -27.17 -21.79
C SER A 466 -17.75 -28.52 -22.46
N PRO A 467 -17.95 -28.58 -23.79
CA PRO A 467 -18.10 -29.86 -24.49
C PRO A 467 -16.81 -30.72 -24.41
N PHE A 468 -15.68 -30.11 -24.05
CA PHE A 468 -14.39 -30.79 -23.92
C PHE A 468 -14.07 -31.27 -22.50
N VAL A 469 -14.89 -30.91 -21.50
CA VAL A 469 -14.64 -31.23 -20.09
C VAL A 469 -15.84 -31.96 -19.48
N THR A 470 -15.71 -33.27 -19.30
CA THR A 470 -16.76 -34.12 -18.70
C THR A 470 -16.70 -34.17 -17.18
N HIS A 471 -15.51 -33.91 -16.60
CA HIS A 471 -15.24 -33.93 -15.16
C HIS A 471 -14.42 -32.69 -14.80
N PRO A 472 -15.07 -31.53 -14.59
CA PRO A 472 -14.37 -30.29 -14.29
C PRO A 472 -13.78 -30.33 -12.87
N VAL A 473 -12.49 -30.00 -12.76
CA VAL A 473 -11.75 -29.98 -11.49
C VAL A 473 -11.60 -28.57 -10.95
N SER A 474 -11.44 -27.58 -11.83
CA SER A 474 -11.39 -26.17 -11.45
C SER A 474 -11.98 -25.25 -12.51
N VAL A 475 -12.29 -24.02 -12.09
CA VAL A 475 -12.60 -22.87 -12.95
C VAL A 475 -11.45 -21.87 -12.85
N ARG A 476 -11.13 -21.24 -13.98
CA ARG A 476 -10.29 -20.05 -14.06
C ARG A 476 -11.02 -18.94 -14.78
N TYR A 477 -11.03 -17.75 -14.20
CA TYR A 477 -11.54 -16.53 -14.81
C TYR A 477 -10.43 -15.48 -14.92
N ALA A 478 -10.26 -14.93 -16.13
CA ALA A 478 -9.31 -13.84 -16.43
C ALA A 478 -7.86 -14.10 -15.95
N GLY A 479 -7.38 -15.34 -16.11
CA GLY A 479 -5.99 -15.72 -15.81
C GLY A 479 -4.98 -15.14 -16.81
N GLY A 480 -3.71 -15.06 -16.44
CA GLY A 480 -2.63 -14.54 -17.29
C GLY A 480 -2.65 -13.02 -17.56
N ASN A 481 -2.23 -12.62 -18.77
CA ASN A 481 -2.21 -11.23 -19.27
C ASN A 481 -3.55 -10.83 -19.91
N VAL A 482 -4.66 -11.23 -19.30
CA VAL A 482 -5.98 -10.90 -19.84
C VAL A 482 -6.23 -9.39 -19.74
N TYR A 483 -6.75 -8.84 -20.83
CA TYR A 483 -7.33 -7.51 -20.93
C TYR A 483 -8.75 -7.63 -21.50
N ASN A 484 -9.55 -6.57 -21.42
CA ASN A 484 -10.90 -6.52 -22.00
C ASN A 484 -11.87 -7.58 -21.44
N VAL A 485 -11.97 -7.62 -20.11
CA VAL A 485 -12.98 -8.43 -19.41
C VAL A 485 -14.36 -7.77 -19.49
N ASN A 486 -15.43 -8.56 -19.48
CA ASN A 486 -16.80 -8.05 -19.50
C ASN A 486 -17.69 -8.53 -18.34
N PHE A 487 -17.17 -9.33 -17.39
CA PHE A 487 -17.98 -9.80 -16.26
C PHE A 487 -18.06 -8.74 -15.16
N ILE A 488 -19.27 -8.23 -14.92
CA ILE A 488 -19.58 -7.17 -13.95
C ILE A 488 -20.80 -7.57 -13.08
N ASN A 489 -21.02 -6.84 -11.99
CA ASN A 489 -22.33 -6.82 -11.33
C ASN A 489 -23.24 -5.74 -11.95
N LYS A 490 -24.49 -5.65 -11.48
CA LYS A 490 -25.45 -4.62 -11.94
C LYS A 490 -25.05 -3.18 -11.62
N ASP A 491 -24.14 -2.96 -10.67
CA ASP A 491 -23.55 -1.65 -10.38
C ASP A 491 -22.39 -1.28 -11.32
N SER A 492 -22.17 -2.08 -12.38
CA SER A 492 -21.11 -1.87 -13.38
C SER A 492 -19.70 -1.94 -12.80
N LEU A 493 -19.49 -2.72 -11.73
CA LEU A 493 -18.18 -2.97 -11.16
C LEU A 493 -17.63 -4.33 -11.62
N PRO A 494 -16.35 -4.39 -12.05
CA PRO A 494 -15.74 -5.59 -12.62
C PRO A 494 -15.50 -6.68 -11.58
N ALA A 495 -15.67 -7.92 -12.00
CA ALA A 495 -15.28 -9.08 -11.21
C ALA A 495 -13.75 -9.20 -11.11
N SER A 496 -13.26 -9.61 -9.95
CA SER A 496 -11.84 -9.95 -9.80
C SER A 496 -11.51 -11.23 -10.59
N PRO A 497 -10.33 -11.31 -11.24
CA PRO A 497 -9.76 -12.60 -11.65
C PRO A 497 -9.71 -13.59 -10.49
N PHE A 498 -9.89 -14.88 -10.77
CA PHE A 498 -9.82 -15.95 -9.78
C PHE A 498 -9.49 -17.31 -10.41
N ARG A 499 -9.03 -18.23 -9.57
CA ARG A 499 -9.00 -19.67 -9.84
C ARG A 499 -9.67 -20.40 -8.67
N THR A 500 -10.29 -21.55 -8.91
CA THR A 500 -10.87 -22.39 -7.84
C THR A 500 -9.92 -23.54 -7.50
N HIS A 501 -9.65 -23.78 -6.22
CA HIS A 501 -9.05 -24.98 -5.63
C HIS A 501 -9.66 -25.23 -4.24
N ILE A 502 -9.35 -26.38 -3.61
CA ILE A 502 -9.89 -26.76 -2.28
C ILE A 502 -9.68 -25.67 -1.21
N ASP A 503 -8.62 -24.87 -1.32
CA ASP A 503 -8.32 -23.78 -0.37
C ASP A 503 -8.88 -22.39 -0.77
N ASP A 504 -9.64 -22.25 -1.87
CA ASP A 504 -10.05 -20.94 -2.42
C ASP A 504 -11.32 -20.33 -1.83
N THR A 505 -11.95 -20.98 -0.84
CA THR A 505 -13.10 -20.40 -0.14
C THR A 505 -12.68 -19.18 0.67
N ILE A 506 -13.25 -18.01 0.34
CA ILE A 506 -13.03 -16.78 1.09
C ILE A 506 -13.84 -16.88 2.40
N CYS A 507 -13.17 -16.84 3.55
CA CYS A 507 -13.85 -16.57 4.82
C CYS A 507 -14.51 -15.20 4.73
N THR A 508 -15.84 -15.15 4.83
CA THR A 508 -16.64 -13.91 4.77
C THR A 508 -16.06 -12.85 5.72
N PRO A 509 -15.89 -11.59 5.28
CA PRO A 509 -15.52 -10.51 6.19
C PRO A 509 -16.53 -10.40 7.33
N ARG A 510 -16.06 -10.39 8.58
CA ARG A 510 -16.89 -9.99 9.71
C ARG A 510 -17.03 -8.46 9.66
N TYR A 511 -18.28 -7.99 9.63
CA TYR A 511 -18.57 -6.58 9.88
C TYR A 511 -18.31 -6.31 11.36
N PHE A 512 -17.53 -5.27 11.64
CA PHE A 512 -17.33 -4.77 13.00
C PHE A 512 -17.84 -3.34 13.01
N ASP A 513 -18.73 -3.02 13.96
CA ASP A 513 -19.12 -1.65 14.18
C ASP A 513 -17.97 -0.84 14.82
N ALA A 514 -18.15 0.47 14.94
CA ALA A 514 -17.16 1.37 15.55
C ALA A 514 -16.93 1.11 17.06
N SER A 515 -17.66 0.17 17.67
CA SER A 515 -17.51 -0.22 19.08
C SER A 515 -16.82 -1.58 19.26
N GLY A 516 -16.51 -2.29 18.16
CA GLY A 516 -15.91 -3.63 18.20
C GLY A 516 -16.90 -4.74 18.56
N GLY A 517 -18.20 -4.48 18.48
CA GLY A 517 -19.26 -5.48 18.68
C GLY A 517 -19.54 -6.27 17.41
N ASP A 518 -19.66 -7.60 17.55
CA ASP A 518 -20.16 -8.52 16.52
C ASP A 518 -21.70 -8.58 16.64
N ASP A 519 -22.42 -8.26 15.56
CA ASP A 519 -23.89 -8.36 15.52
C ASP A 519 -24.39 -9.82 15.38
N ARG A 520 -23.49 -10.81 15.40
CA ARG A 520 -23.85 -12.22 15.55
C ARG A 520 -23.43 -12.73 16.92
N ASN A 521 -24.44 -13.19 17.65
CA ASN A 521 -24.35 -13.66 19.01
C ASN A 521 -23.89 -15.14 19.03
N ASP A 522 -22.74 -15.45 18.44
CA ASP A 522 -22.18 -16.81 18.34
C ASP A 522 -21.01 -17.09 19.31
N GLY A 523 -20.79 -16.23 20.31
CA GLY A 523 -20.08 -16.60 21.55
C GLY A 523 -18.61 -17.03 21.41
N LEU A 524 -17.99 -16.84 20.24
CA LEU A 524 -16.58 -17.15 20.00
C LEU A 524 -15.76 -15.86 19.89
N SER A 525 -14.83 -15.68 20.83
CA SER A 525 -13.95 -14.50 20.86
C SER A 525 -12.91 -14.51 19.72
N PRO A 526 -12.41 -13.34 19.28
CA PRO A 526 -11.50 -13.20 18.12
C PRO A 526 -10.18 -13.97 18.22
N LEU A 527 -9.76 -14.37 19.42
CA LEU A 527 -8.47 -15.00 19.69
C LEU A 527 -8.39 -16.48 19.29
N THR A 528 -9.51 -17.18 19.17
CA THR A 528 -9.50 -18.64 19.02
C THR A 528 -9.38 -19.10 17.55
N ALA A 529 -9.83 -18.28 16.58
CA ALA A 529 -9.77 -18.64 15.16
C ALA A 529 -8.35 -18.61 14.58
N TRP A 530 -7.44 -17.79 15.12
CA TRP A 530 -6.09 -17.62 14.58
C TRP A 530 -5.10 -18.72 15.04
N ARG A 531 -5.31 -19.32 16.23
CA ARG A 531 -4.43 -20.39 16.74
C ARG A 531 -4.50 -21.70 15.96
N ASN A 532 -5.54 -21.89 15.14
CA ASN A 532 -5.71 -23.13 14.36
C ASN A 532 -5.09 -23.08 12.96
N ILE A 533 -4.47 -21.95 12.55
CA ILE A 533 -3.78 -21.85 11.25
C ILE A 533 -2.31 -22.33 11.34
N ASP A 534 -1.70 -22.27 12.53
CA ASP A 534 -0.30 -22.68 12.75
C ASP A 534 -0.07 -24.21 12.67
N THR A 535 -1.11 -25.03 12.49
CA THR A 535 -0.99 -26.50 12.42
C THR A 535 -1.01 -27.10 11.01
N ILE A 536 -1.13 -26.29 9.94
CA ILE A 536 -1.06 -26.78 8.54
C ILE A 536 0.36 -26.60 7.98
N ASN A 537 1.37 -27.09 8.70
CA ASN A 537 2.76 -27.05 8.25
C ASN A 537 3.45 -28.40 8.43
N THR A 538 2.83 -29.48 7.96
CA THR A 538 3.50 -30.76 7.65
C THR A 538 2.62 -31.63 6.75
N LEU A 539 2.61 -31.36 5.44
CA LEU A 539 2.19 -32.37 4.45
C LEU A 539 3.40 -32.73 3.58
N LYS A 540 4.11 -33.77 4.03
CA LYS A 540 4.97 -34.58 3.17
C LYS A 540 4.06 -35.29 2.17
N TRP A 541 4.41 -35.19 0.89
CA TRP A 541 3.83 -36.02 -0.16
C TRP A 541 4.19 -37.49 0.11
N SER A 542 3.19 -38.30 0.43
CA SER A 542 3.25 -39.76 0.29
C SER A 542 1.90 -40.28 -0.20
N ALA A 543 1.94 -41.12 -1.22
CA ALA A 543 0.82 -41.65 -1.94
C ALA A 543 -0.20 -42.40 -1.06
N GLY A 544 -1.49 -42.19 -1.36
CA GLY A 544 -2.60 -43.12 -1.10
C GLY A 544 -3.12 -43.18 0.33
N ALA A 545 -4.15 -42.41 0.65
CA ALA A 545 -5.20 -42.78 1.62
C ALA A 545 -6.43 -41.86 1.47
N GLU A 546 -7.59 -42.44 1.20
CA GLU A 546 -8.90 -41.79 1.35
C GLU A 546 -9.17 -41.51 2.84
N ILE A 547 -9.57 -40.28 3.17
CA ILE A 547 -10.17 -39.97 4.47
C ILE A 547 -11.52 -39.27 4.23
N LEU A 548 -12.60 -40.01 4.50
CA LEU A 548 -13.96 -39.51 4.62
C LEU A 548 -14.09 -38.74 5.95
N LEU A 549 -14.29 -37.42 5.90
CA LEU A 549 -14.72 -36.63 7.06
C LEU A 549 -16.24 -36.40 6.98
N LYS A 550 -16.97 -37.03 7.90
CA LYS A 550 -18.39 -36.74 8.16
C LYS A 550 -18.50 -35.43 8.94
N CYS A 551 -19.36 -34.54 8.45
CA CYS A 551 -19.73 -33.29 9.11
C CYS A 551 -20.68 -33.54 10.30
N ASN A 552 -20.51 -32.77 11.38
CA ASN A 552 -21.58 -32.35 12.27
C ASN A 552 -21.69 -30.83 12.17
#